data_AF-A0A7V9SY29-F1
#
_entry.id   AF-A0A7V9SY29-F1
#
_cell.length_a   1.000
_cell.length_b   1.000
_cell.length_c   1.000
_cell.angle_alpha   90.00
_cell.angle_beta   90.00
_cell.angle_gamma   90.00
#
_symmetry.space_group_name_H-M   'P 1'
#
loop_
_entity.id
_entity.type
_entity.pdbx_description
1 polymer ?
#
loop_
_entity_poly.entity_id
_entity_poly.type
_entity_poly.pdbx_seq_one_letter_code
_entity_poly.pdbx_strand_id
1 'polypeptide(L)'
;MNKTLFTAVGLFIGLSIFGISSIFSPSTAQKKYVSQWEYAAITFTSIPYYSENQAVIIGVANVCYLQQSGCRNEEAKAEVIYAKFLQDYRLENTSSSKNLAYSRAKELAYTKAVAKLGAEGWEIVGQPSVNFDVYIPDNQGNYYIGQTNKEVKPNVYFKRLAQ
;
A
#
# COMPACT_ATOMS: atom_id res chain seq x y z
N MET A 1 2.80 -61.58 80.70
CA MET A 1 1.79 -60.59 80.29
C MET A 1 1.54 -60.77 78.79
N ASN A 2 0.26 -60.94 78.43
CA ASN A 2 -0.44 -60.68 77.17
C ASN A 2 0.36 -60.35 75.90
N LYS A 3 -0.01 -60.74 74.67
CA LYS A 3 -1.12 -61.51 74.09
C LYS A 3 -0.75 -61.74 72.61
N THR A 4 -1.12 -62.91 72.11
CA THR A 4 -1.33 -63.33 70.71
C THR A 4 -1.87 -62.28 69.73
N LEU A 5 -1.45 -62.35 68.46
CA LEU A 5 -2.27 -62.44 67.22
C LEU A 5 -1.31 -62.43 66.00
N PHE A 6 -1.02 -63.51 65.27
CA PHE A 6 -1.77 -64.07 64.12
C PHE A 6 -2.66 -63.02 63.42
N THR A 7 -2.57 -62.79 62.11
CA THR A 7 -3.11 -63.68 61.06
C THR A 7 -2.63 -63.22 59.68
N ALA A 8 -2.42 -64.21 58.79
CA ALA A 8 -2.21 -64.10 57.35
C ALA A 8 -3.49 -63.68 56.59
N VAL A 9 -3.47 -63.83 55.26
CA VAL A 9 -4.52 -63.61 54.24
C VAL A 9 -4.44 -62.20 53.63
N GLY A 10 -4.43 -61.99 52.32
CA GLY A 10 -4.61 -62.81 51.12
C GLY A 10 -4.50 -61.84 49.92
N LEU A 11 -3.82 -62.24 48.85
CA LEU A 11 -4.44 -62.71 47.60
C LEU A 11 -4.91 -61.58 46.66
N PHE A 12 -4.17 -61.48 45.55
CA PHE A 12 -4.52 -61.05 44.19
C PHE A 12 -5.98 -60.66 43.87
N ILE A 13 -6.15 -59.56 43.14
CA ILE A 13 -6.98 -59.31 41.92
C ILE A 13 -6.47 -57.93 41.41
N GLY A 14 -6.08 -57.66 40.16
CA GLY A 14 -6.60 -58.14 38.89
C GLY A 14 -7.21 -56.94 38.14
N LEU A 15 -6.47 -56.46 37.13
CA LEU A 15 -6.81 -55.61 35.98
C LEU A 15 -8.09 -54.73 35.94
N SER A 16 -7.86 -53.54 35.36
CA SER A 16 -8.72 -52.76 34.45
C SER A 16 -9.86 -51.96 35.12
N ILE A 17 -10.09 -50.67 34.82
CA ILE A 17 -10.70 -50.15 33.59
C ILE A 17 -10.71 -48.60 33.69
N PHE A 18 -10.24 -47.94 32.62
CA PHE A 18 -10.65 -46.62 32.09
C PHE A 18 -10.80 -45.39 33.02
N GLY A 19 -10.07 -44.32 32.65
CA GLY A 19 -10.65 -42.97 32.76
C GLY A 19 -9.73 -41.85 33.24
N ILE A 20 -8.69 -41.48 32.48
CA ILE A 20 -8.31 -40.06 32.35
C ILE A 20 -7.91 -39.81 30.90
N SER A 21 -8.93 -39.68 30.05
CA SER A 21 -8.81 -38.89 28.84
C SER A 21 -8.59 -37.42 29.21
N SER A 22 -7.79 -36.75 28.38
CA SER A 22 -7.83 -35.32 28.07
C SER A 22 -7.47 -34.30 29.17
N ILE A 23 -6.17 -34.05 29.40
CA ILE A 23 -5.67 -32.69 29.70
C ILE A 23 -4.24 -32.49 29.18
N PHE A 24 -4.03 -32.65 27.87
CA PHE A 24 -2.94 -31.97 27.15
C PHE A 24 -3.42 -31.69 25.74
N SER A 25 -4.49 -30.90 25.63
CA SER A 25 -4.67 -30.11 24.42
C SER A 25 -3.46 -29.17 24.38
N PRO A 26 -2.55 -29.24 23.37
CA PRO A 26 -1.63 -28.13 23.17
C PRO A 26 -2.50 -26.89 23.06
N SER A 27 -2.23 -25.91 23.89
CA SER A 27 -3.02 -24.69 23.91
C SER A 27 -3.08 -24.17 22.47
N THR A 28 -4.29 -24.01 21.96
CA THR A 28 -4.61 -23.26 20.74
C THR A 28 -4.34 -21.75 20.95
N ALA A 29 -3.23 -21.45 21.63
CA ALA A 29 -2.72 -20.13 21.96
C ALA A 29 -1.33 -19.91 21.36
N GLN A 30 -0.86 -20.78 20.45
CA GLN A 30 0.01 -20.32 19.38
C GLN A 30 -0.85 -19.49 18.38
N LYS A 31 -1.35 -18.33 18.85
CA LYS A 31 -1.61 -17.23 17.93
C LYS A 31 -0.27 -16.97 17.25
N LYS A 32 -0.14 -17.41 16.00
CA LYS A 32 0.92 -17.00 15.10
C LYS A 32 0.99 -15.48 15.15
N TYR A 33 1.88 -14.92 15.97
CA TYR A 33 2.44 -13.58 15.80
C TYR A 33 3.38 -13.62 14.59
N VAL A 34 2.88 -14.12 13.45
CA VAL A 34 3.46 -13.76 12.17
C VAL A 34 2.86 -12.39 11.95
N SER A 35 3.62 -11.33 12.17
CA SER A 35 3.19 -9.99 11.78
C SER A 35 2.76 -10.08 10.33
N GLN A 36 1.46 -10.02 10.06
CA GLN A 36 0.98 -10.06 8.71
C GLN A 36 1.39 -8.74 8.08
N TRP A 37 2.11 -8.79 6.97
CA TRP A 37 2.40 -7.60 6.21
C TRP A 37 1.12 -7.19 5.49
N GLU A 38 0.72 -5.93 5.66
CA GLU A 38 -0.25 -5.31 4.79
C GLU A 38 0.48 -4.75 3.57
N TYR A 39 -0.20 -4.73 2.43
CA TYR A 39 0.36 -4.22 1.18
C TYR A 39 -0.55 -3.17 0.56
N ALA A 40 0.04 -2.17 -0.07
CA ALA A 40 -0.67 -1.18 -0.87
C ALA A 40 0.09 -0.94 -2.18
N ALA A 41 -0.62 -0.48 -3.21
CA ALA A 41 -0.02 -0.11 -4.48
C ALA A 41 -0.63 1.17 -5.04
N ILE A 42 0.19 2.03 -5.63
CA ILE A 42 -0.30 3.09 -6.53
C ILE A 42 -0.43 2.46 -7.91
N THR A 43 -1.65 2.33 -8.43
CA THR A 43 -1.93 1.50 -9.62
C THR A 43 -2.01 2.29 -10.92
N PHE A 44 -2.53 3.53 -10.87
CA PHE A 44 -2.60 4.39 -12.04
C PHE A 44 -2.74 5.86 -11.65
N THR A 45 -2.48 6.73 -12.62
CA THR A 45 -2.81 8.16 -12.55
C THR A 45 -3.67 8.58 -13.75
N SER A 46 -4.72 9.36 -13.53
CA SER A 46 -5.64 9.80 -14.58
C SER A 46 -6.02 11.28 -14.41
N ILE A 47 -6.63 11.84 -15.46
CA ILE A 47 -7.39 13.08 -15.40
C ILE A 47 -8.86 12.67 -15.60
N PRO A 48 -9.72 12.74 -14.58
CA PRO A 48 -11.08 12.20 -14.66
C PRO A 48 -11.99 13.05 -15.56
N TYR A 49 -11.71 14.35 -15.70
CA TYR A 49 -12.49 15.27 -16.51
C TYR A 49 -11.55 16.01 -17.47
N TYR A 50 -11.62 15.71 -18.76
CA TYR A 50 -10.93 16.47 -19.80
C TYR A 50 -11.90 17.51 -20.37
N SER A 51 -11.51 18.78 -20.37
CA SER A 51 -12.24 19.83 -21.08
C SER A 51 -11.28 20.89 -21.61
N GLU A 52 -11.53 21.38 -22.82
CA GLU A 52 -10.73 22.42 -23.48
C GLU A 52 -10.69 23.76 -22.72
N ASN A 53 -11.71 24.04 -21.90
CA ASN A 53 -11.87 25.33 -21.21
C ASN A 53 -11.72 25.25 -19.68
N GLN A 54 -11.10 24.18 -19.15
CA GLN A 54 -10.89 24.04 -17.72
C GLN A 54 -9.87 25.05 -17.18
N ALA A 55 -10.33 25.89 -16.23
CA ALA A 55 -9.45 26.76 -15.44
C ALA A 55 -8.61 25.96 -14.42
N VAL A 56 -9.13 24.83 -13.95
CA VAL A 56 -8.49 23.93 -12.99
C VAL A 56 -8.43 22.54 -13.59
N ILE A 57 -7.23 21.97 -13.59
CA ILE A 57 -6.96 20.62 -14.04
C ILE A 57 -6.78 19.75 -12.80
N ILE A 58 -7.55 18.65 -12.71
CA ILE A 58 -7.51 17.73 -11.57
C ILE A 58 -6.80 16.45 -11.98
N GLY A 59 -5.68 16.14 -11.34
CA GLY A 59 -5.01 14.85 -11.42
C GLY A 59 -5.47 13.93 -10.29
N VAL A 60 -5.62 12.65 -10.60
CA VAL A 60 -5.98 11.60 -9.64
C VAL A 60 -4.94 10.50 -9.68
N ALA A 61 -4.50 10.04 -8.52
CA ALA A 61 -3.72 8.82 -8.35
C ALA A 61 -4.54 7.82 -7.53
N ASN A 62 -4.68 6.59 -8.03
CA ASN A 62 -5.39 5.53 -7.34
C ASN A 62 -4.43 4.74 -6.44
N VAL A 63 -4.83 4.59 -5.18
CA VAL A 63 -4.17 3.75 -4.18
C VAL A 63 -5.05 2.53 -3.92
N CYS A 64 -4.51 1.35 -4.15
CA CYS A 64 -5.16 0.05 -3.95
C CYS A 64 -4.56 -0.59 -2.69
N TYR A 65 -5.30 -0.56 -1.59
CA TYR A 65 -4.95 -1.25 -0.34
C TYR A 65 -5.35 -2.72 -0.46
N LEU A 66 -4.37 -3.62 -0.53
CA LEU A 66 -4.60 -5.04 -0.78
C LEU A 66 -5.24 -5.70 0.44
N GLN A 67 -6.30 -6.47 0.18
CA GLN A 67 -7.06 -7.24 1.16
C GLN A 67 -7.05 -8.73 0.76
N GLN A 68 -7.54 -9.60 1.64
CA GLN A 68 -7.63 -11.04 1.35
C GLN A 68 -8.45 -11.35 0.09
N SER A 69 -9.44 -10.51 -0.24
CA SER A 69 -10.34 -10.69 -1.38
C SER A 69 -10.48 -9.43 -2.23
N GLY A 70 -9.36 -8.92 -2.75
CA GLY A 70 -9.34 -7.78 -3.69
C GLY A 70 -8.59 -6.59 -3.12
N CYS A 71 -9.02 -5.37 -3.48
CA CYS A 71 -8.46 -4.17 -2.88
C CYS A 71 -9.46 -3.05 -2.65
N ARG A 72 -9.22 -2.31 -1.57
CA ARG A 72 -9.92 -1.06 -1.28
C ARG A 72 -9.22 0.07 -2.02
N ASN A 73 -9.96 0.72 -2.91
CA ASN A 73 -9.45 1.81 -3.72
C ASN A 73 -9.66 3.16 -3.03
N GLU A 74 -8.65 4.01 -3.07
CA GLU A 74 -8.72 5.39 -2.62
C GLU A 74 -8.04 6.32 -3.63
N GLU A 75 -8.54 7.56 -3.76
CA GLU A 75 -8.05 8.53 -4.72
C GLU A 75 -7.28 9.66 -4.03
N ALA A 76 -6.01 9.85 -4.38
CA ALA A 76 -5.27 11.06 -4.06
C ALA A 76 -5.43 12.08 -5.19
N LYS A 77 -6.06 13.22 -4.90
CA LYS A 77 -6.33 14.28 -5.88
C LYS A 77 -5.37 15.45 -5.74
N ALA A 78 -4.90 15.98 -6.86
CA ALA A 78 -4.13 17.21 -6.94
C ALA A 78 -4.70 18.14 -8.00
N GLU A 79 -4.61 19.44 -7.75
CA GLU A 79 -5.16 20.47 -8.62
C GLU A 79 -4.03 21.33 -9.19
N VAL A 80 -4.16 21.65 -10.48
CA VAL A 80 -3.30 22.60 -11.18
C VAL A 80 -4.20 23.69 -11.75
N ILE A 81 -4.05 24.91 -11.22
CA ILE A 81 -4.71 26.09 -11.76
C ILE A 81 -3.96 26.47 -13.03
N TYR A 82 -4.61 26.36 -14.20
CA TYR A 82 -3.92 26.44 -15.49
C TYR A 82 -3.31 27.82 -15.75
N ALA A 83 -4.02 28.91 -15.42
CA ALA A 83 -3.49 30.27 -15.56
C ALA A 83 -2.22 30.50 -14.72
N LYS A 84 -2.22 29.99 -13.48
CA LYS A 84 -1.05 30.05 -12.60
C LYS A 84 0.10 29.19 -13.14
N PHE A 85 -0.20 28.00 -13.65
CA PHE A 85 0.79 27.14 -14.28
C PHE A 85 1.46 27.83 -15.48
N LEU A 86 0.71 28.49 -16.35
CA LEU A 86 1.30 29.26 -17.46
C LEU A 86 2.22 30.38 -16.95
N GLN A 87 1.80 31.09 -15.90
CA GLN A 87 2.60 32.17 -15.30
C GLN A 87 3.90 31.65 -14.66
N ASP A 88 3.81 30.60 -13.84
CA ASP A 88 4.93 30.04 -13.10
C ASP A 88 6.02 29.49 -14.05
N TYR A 89 5.60 28.91 -15.18
CA TYR A 89 6.50 28.31 -16.17
C TYR A 89 6.79 29.22 -17.39
N ARG A 90 6.23 30.44 -17.43
CA ARG A 90 6.34 31.40 -18.54
C ARG A 90 5.99 30.79 -19.90
N LEU A 91 4.88 30.05 -19.94
CA LEU A 91 4.42 29.34 -21.12
C LEU A 91 3.31 30.11 -21.84
N GLU A 92 3.27 29.98 -23.17
CA GLU A 92 2.14 30.47 -23.97
C GLU A 92 0.91 29.58 -23.80
N ASN A 93 -0.30 30.15 -23.99
CA ASN A 93 -1.54 29.37 -23.92
C ASN A 93 -1.74 28.56 -25.21
N THR A 94 -1.17 27.35 -25.24
CA THR A 94 -1.24 26.42 -26.37
C THR A 94 -1.71 25.04 -25.92
N SER A 95 -2.16 24.20 -26.85
CA SER A 95 -2.49 22.79 -26.57
C SER A 95 -1.30 22.01 -25.98
N SER A 96 -0.07 22.36 -26.39
CA SER A 96 1.15 21.78 -25.83
C SER A 96 1.31 22.12 -24.35
N SER A 97 1.23 23.39 -23.98
CA SER A 97 1.30 23.85 -22.58
C SER A 97 0.22 23.21 -21.71
N LYS A 98 -0.96 22.97 -22.30
CA LYS A 98 -2.05 22.28 -21.62
C LYS A 98 -1.75 20.81 -21.34
N ASN A 99 -1.16 20.11 -22.31
CA ASN A 99 -0.69 18.74 -22.10
C ASN A 99 0.37 18.68 -20.99
N LEU A 100 1.23 19.69 -20.88
CA LEU A 100 2.18 19.82 -19.76
C LEU A 100 1.46 19.98 -18.42
N ALA A 101 0.42 20.82 -18.37
CA ALA A 101 -0.38 20.99 -17.16
C ALA A 101 -1.09 19.69 -16.75
N TYR A 102 -1.59 18.88 -17.71
CA TYR A 102 -2.14 17.55 -17.43
C TYR A 102 -1.08 16.60 -16.86
N SER A 103 0.12 16.54 -17.47
CA SER A 103 1.23 15.75 -16.93
C SER A 103 1.60 16.17 -15.52
N ARG A 104 1.68 17.48 -15.26
CA ARG A 104 1.99 18.04 -13.94
C ARG A 104 0.92 17.67 -12.91
N ALA A 105 -0.36 17.71 -13.27
CA ALA A 105 -1.44 17.33 -12.37
C ALA A 105 -1.35 15.84 -11.97
N LYS A 106 -1.08 14.94 -12.94
CA LYS A 106 -0.82 13.51 -12.67
C LYS A 106 0.40 13.31 -11.77
N GLU A 107 1.45 14.10 -11.97
CA GLU A 107 2.66 14.09 -11.14
C GLU A 107 2.36 14.48 -9.69
N LEU A 108 1.68 15.61 -9.49
CA LEU A 108 1.33 16.07 -8.16
C LEU A 108 0.41 15.08 -7.43
N ALA A 109 -0.55 14.48 -8.14
CA ALA A 109 -1.44 13.47 -7.58
C ALA A 109 -0.66 12.23 -7.13
N TYR A 110 0.28 11.78 -7.96
CA TYR A 110 1.18 10.67 -7.64
C TYR A 110 2.05 10.96 -6.41
N THR A 111 2.73 12.10 -6.38
CA THR A 111 3.57 12.51 -5.25
C THR A 111 2.76 12.63 -3.96
N LYS A 112 1.52 13.13 -4.06
CA LYS A 112 0.58 13.20 -2.93
C LYS A 112 0.19 11.81 -2.44
N ALA A 113 -0.04 10.84 -3.33
CA ALA A 113 -0.30 9.45 -2.93
C ALA A 113 0.90 8.83 -2.20
N VAL A 114 2.13 9.03 -2.70
CA VAL A 114 3.36 8.58 -2.04
C VAL A 114 3.50 9.22 -0.66
N ALA A 115 3.31 10.53 -0.55
CA ALA A 115 3.41 11.25 0.71
C ALA A 115 2.34 10.80 1.72
N LYS A 116 1.11 10.54 1.26
CA LYS A 116 0.03 10.01 2.09
C LYS A 116 0.40 8.65 2.68
N LEU A 117 0.88 7.73 1.85
CA LEU A 117 1.32 6.40 2.29
C LEU A 117 2.50 6.51 3.28
N GLY A 118 3.47 7.39 3.03
CA GLY A 118 4.55 7.66 3.98
C GLY A 118 4.04 8.18 5.33
N ALA A 119 3.08 9.10 5.34
CA ALA A 119 2.47 9.63 6.56
C ALA A 119 1.64 8.57 7.32
N GLU A 120 1.07 7.60 6.61
CA GLU A 120 0.36 6.44 7.17
C GLU A 120 1.30 5.30 7.65
N GLY A 121 2.61 5.50 7.58
CA GLY A 121 3.61 4.53 8.04
C GLY A 121 3.89 3.39 7.07
N TRP A 122 3.55 3.56 5.78
CA TRP A 122 3.88 2.58 4.75
C TRP A 122 5.31 2.75 4.25
N GLU A 123 6.01 1.64 4.07
CA GLU A 123 7.37 1.57 3.52
C GLU A 123 7.32 1.18 2.05
N ILE A 124 8.11 1.84 1.20
CA ILE A 124 8.20 1.51 -0.22
C ILE A 124 8.90 0.16 -0.41
N VAL A 125 8.31 -0.72 -1.22
CA VAL A 125 8.85 -2.04 -1.59
C VAL A 125 9.37 -1.99 -3.02
N GLY A 126 10.67 -1.70 -3.17
CA GLY A 126 11.36 -1.62 -4.46
C GLY A 126 11.79 -0.18 -4.82
N GLN A 127 12.77 -0.04 -5.71
CA GLN A 127 13.10 1.28 -6.27
C GLN A 127 11.94 1.73 -7.14
N PRO A 128 11.24 2.82 -6.82
CA PRO A 128 10.22 3.34 -7.70
C PRO A 128 10.93 3.89 -8.93
N SER A 129 10.84 3.22 -10.08
CA SER A 129 11.29 3.76 -11.36
C SER A 129 10.28 4.82 -11.83
N VAL A 130 10.20 5.91 -11.06
CA VAL A 130 9.39 7.06 -11.46
C VAL A 130 10.19 7.84 -12.48
N ASN A 131 10.00 7.50 -13.74
CA ASN A 131 10.46 8.35 -14.83
C ASN A 131 9.47 9.52 -14.89
N PHE A 132 9.94 10.69 -14.48
CA PHE A 132 9.23 11.94 -14.70
C PHE A 132 9.74 12.56 -16.00
N ASP A 133 8.85 13.23 -16.72
CA ASP A 133 9.24 14.03 -17.88
C ASP A 133 10.30 15.05 -17.44
N VAL A 134 11.50 14.97 -18.02
CA VAL A 134 12.55 15.96 -17.79
C VAL A 134 12.37 17.09 -18.78
N TYR A 135 12.07 18.28 -18.25
CA TYR A 135 11.94 19.50 -19.03
C TYR A 135 13.32 20.09 -19.25
N ILE A 136 13.77 20.10 -20.51
CA ILE A 136 15.06 20.66 -20.88
C ILE A 136 14.81 21.99 -21.58
N PRO A 137 15.32 23.12 -21.06
CA PRO A 137 15.27 24.39 -21.78
C PRO A 137 16.23 24.34 -22.97
N ASP A 138 15.78 24.79 -24.14
CA ASP A 138 16.64 25.04 -25.29
C ASP A 138 17.36 26.40 -25.16
N ASN A 139 18.28 26.66 -26.09
CA ASN A 139 19.07 27.89 -26.14
C ASN A 139 18.22 29.16 -26.40
N GLN A 140 16.94 29.00 -26.75
CA GLN A 140 15.98 30.08 -26.98
C GLN A 140 15.02 30.25 -25.79
N GLY A 141 15.17 29.44 -24.73
CA GLY A 141 14.32 29.46 -23.54
C GLY A 141 12.99 28.72 -23.70
N ASN A 142 12.79 27.99 -24.80
CA ASN A 142 11.63 27.09 -24.93
C ASN A 142 11.93 25.77 -24.22
N TYR A 143 10.90 25.16 -23.64
CA TYR A 143 11.04 23.85 -23.01
C TYR A 143 10.65 22.76 -23.99
N TYR A 144 11.53 21.78 -24.19
CA TYR A 144 11.18 20.53 -24.86
C TYR A 144 11.12 19.39 -23.83
N ILE A 145 10.18 18.48 -24.07
CA ILE A 145 10.04 17.27 -23.28
C ILE A 145 11.10 16.29 -23.79
N GLY A 146 12.13 16.02 -22.98
CA GLY A 146 13.01 14.88 -23.25
C GLY A 146 12.14 13.62 -23.27
N GLN A 147 12.11 12.87 -24.38
CA GLN A 147 11.31 11.65 -24.49
C GLN A 147 11.82 10.60 -23.48
N THR A 148 11.27 10.61 -22.28
CA THR A 148 11.41 9.50 -21.33
C THR A 148 10.02 9.00 -20.98
N ASN A 149 9.56 8.03 -21.77
CA ASN A 149 8.39 7.19 -21.56
C ASN A 149 7.13 7.89 -21.07
N LYS A 150 6.39 8.42 -22.05
CA LYS A 150 4.97 8.72 -21.91
C LYS A 150 4.24 7.47 -21.38
N GLU A 151 3.48 7.68 -20.31
CA GLU A 151 2.27 6.94 -19.95
C GLU A 151 2.35 5.71 -19.04
N VAL A 152 3.50 5.05 -18.84
CA VAL A 152 3.56 3.93 -17.87
C VAL A 152 4.33 4.35 -16.63
N LYS A 153 3.62 4.97 -15.67
CA LYS A 153 4.15 5.03 -14.30
C LYS A 153 4.04 3.60 -13.73
N PRO A 154 5.16 2.92 -13.44
CA PRO A 154 5.10 1.57 -12.92
C PRO A 154 4.37 1.58 -11.58
N ASN A 155 3.64 0.50 -11.30
CA ASN A 155 3.02 0.31 -10.00
C ASN A 155 4.10 0.43 -8.92
N VAL A 156 3.89 1.31 -7.95
CA VAL A 156 4.77 1.38 -6.78
C VAL A 156 4.08 0.72 -5.62
N TYR A 157 4.77 -0.28 -5.08
CA TYR A 157 4.28 -1.14 -4.02
C TYR A 157 4.80 -0.65 -2.68
N PHE A 158 3.98 -0.84 -1.66
CA PHE A 158 4.23 -0.45 -0.29
C PHE A 158 3.87 -1.60 0.64
N LYS A 159 4.53 -1.67 1.78
CA LYS A 159 4.22 -2.60 2.87
C LYS A 159 4.20 -1.88 4.21
N ARG A 160 3.46 -2.42 5.17
CA ARG A 160 3.61 -2.08 6.59
C ARG A 160 3.26 -3.28 7.45
N LEU A 161 3.68 -3.24 8.71
CA LEU A 161 3.23 -4.21 9.70
C LEU A 161 1.72 -3.99 9.94
N ALA A 162 0.92 -5.07 9.89
CA ALA A 162 -0.49 -5.01 10.27
C ALA A 162 -0.61 -4.48 11.70
N GLN A 163 -1.50 -3.50 11.87
CA GLN A 163 -1.82 -2.89 13.16
C GLN A 163 -2.88 -3.69 13.90
#